data_AF-W6KAJ9-F1
#
_entry.id   AF-W6KAJ9-F1
#
_cell.length_a   1.000
_cell.length_b   1.000
_cell.length_c   1.000
_cell.angle_alpha   90.00
_cell.angle_beta   90.00
_cell.angle_gamma   90.00
#
_symmetry.space_group_name_H-M   'P 1'
#
loop_
_entity.id
_entity.type
_entity.pdbx_description
1 polymer ?
#
loop_
_entity_poly.entity_id
_entity_poly.type
_entity_poly.pdbx_seq_one_letter_code
_entity_poly.pdbx_strand_id
1 'polypeptide(L)'
;MIHGTPNNAMAEIALALAMGFFSIMVLTLVSMGGGLVASADLPLADSGAALGKTQTDSAQQASGPAVPRDSVVIYHKDQFYDGGLKPLDPASLAGRERVVLAVDPDLPMARALKARDQIPVASLTMAPLDDRWRQALKEKQP
;
A
#
# COMPACT_ATOMS: atom_id res chain seq x y z
N MET A 1 -37.85 24.15 -46.60
CA MET A 1 -38.09 24.48 -45.17
C MET A 1 -37.65 23.29 -44.34
N ILE A 2 -36.52 23.41 -43.64
CA ILE A 2 -35.92 22.32 -42.86
C ILE A 2 -36.69 22.20 -41.55
N HIS A 3 -37.48 21.13 -41.39
CA HIS A 3 -38.14 20.78 -40.15
C HIS A 3 -37.22 19.87 -39.33
N GLY A 4 -36.41 20.47 -38.45
CA GLY A 4 -35.72 19.74 -37.38
C GLY A 4 -36.70 19.48 -36.26
N THR A 5 -37.02 18.21 -36.01
CA THR A 5 -38.02 17.78 -35.01
C THR A 5 -37.59 18.20 -33.59
N PRO A 6 -38.35 19.09 -32.90
CA PRO A 6 -37.99 19.58 -31.56
C PRO A 6 -38.05 18.51 -30.46
N ASN A 7 -38.65 17.34 -30.75
CA ASN A 7 -38.87 16.27 -29.78
C ASN A 7 -37.60 15.48 -29.43
N ASN A 8 -36.58 15.51 -30.29
CA ASN A 8 -35.33 14.80 -30.07
C ASN A 8 -34.36 15.59 -29.20
N ALA A 9 -34.42 16.93 -29.24
CA ALA A 9 -33.53 17.78 -28.45
C ALA A 9 -33.68 17.54 -26.95
N MET A 10 -34.92 17.36 -26.45
CA MET A 10 -35.16 17.05 -25.04
C MET A 10 -34.59 15.67 -24.64
N ALA A 11 -34.70 14.68 -25.51
CA ALA A 11 -34.15 13.34 -25.29
C ALA A 11 -32.62 13.32 -25.36
N GLU A 12 -32.02 14.07 -26.30
CA GLU A 12 -30.57 14.23 -26.42
C GLU A 12 -29.98 14.95 -25.20
N ILE A 13 -30.66 15.98 -24.68
CA ILE A 13 -30.26 16.67 -23.44
C ILE A 13 -30.32 15.71 -22.25
N ALA A 14 -31.39 14.92 -22.13
CA ALA A 14 -31.52 13.92 -21.07
C ALA A 14 -30.41 12.85 -21.13
N LEU A 15 -30.07 12.39 -22.35
CA LEU A 15 -28.99 11.44 -22.57
C LEU A 15 -27.63 12.03 -22.16
N ALA A 16 -27.33 13.26 -22.59
CA ALA A 16 -26.08 13.94 -22.27
C ALA A 16 -25.94 14.19 -20.75
N LEU A 17 -27.02 14.61 -20.09
CA LEU A 17 -27.06 14.77 -18.63
C LEU A 17 -26.86 13.43 -17.92
N ALA A 18 -27.49 12.35 -18.38
CA ALA A 18 -27.30 11.02 -17.80
C ALA A 18 -25.84 10.54 -17.93
N MET A 19 -25.19 10.77 -19.07
CA MET A 19 -23.77 10.46 -19.26
C MET A 19 -22.88 11.29 -18.32
N GLY A 20 -23.17 12.57 -18.15
CA GLY A 20 -22.45 13.46 -17.24
C GLY A 20 -22.57 13.02 -15.78
N PHE A 21 -23.79 12.78 -15.29
CA PHE A 21 -24.03 12.33 -13.92
C PHE A 21 -23.44 10.95 -13.64
N PHE A 22 -23.55 10.02 -14.60
CA PHE A 22 -22.93 8.70 -14.49
C PHE A 22 -21.40 8.79 -14.36
N SER A 23 -20.77 9.69 -15.15
CA SER A 23 -19.32 9.88 -15.11
C SER A 23 -18.85 10.47 -13.77
N ILE A 24 -19.59 11.44 -13.22
CA ILE A 24 -19.28 12.01 -11.91
C ILE A 24 -19.44 10.94 -10.81
N MET A 25 -20.48 10.11 -10.86
CA MET A 25 -20.67 9.00 -9.91
C MET A 25 -19.53 7.97 -9.97
N VAL A 26 -19.10 7.58 -11.17
CA VAL A 26 -17.96 6.66 -11.32
C VAL A 26 -16.66 7.32 -10.83
N LEU A 27 -16.44 8.60 -11.17
CA LEU A 27 -15.27 9.34 -10.72
C LEU A 27 -15.23 9.46 -9.19
N THR A 28 -16.35 9.68 -8.51
CA THR A 28 -16.38 9.76 -7.04
C THR A 28 -16.08 8.41 -6.39
N LEU A 29 -16.62 7.31 -6.93
CA LEU A 29 -16.31 5.95 -6.44
C LEU A 29 -14.82 5.61 -6.58
N VAL A 30 -14.23 5.97 -7.72
CA VAL A 30 -12.78 5.79 -7.97
C VAL A 30 -11.96 6.74 -7.09
N SER A 31 -12.38 8.00 -6.96
CA SER A 31 -11.64 9.04 -6.24
C SER A 31 -11.64 8.84 -4.72
N MET A 32 -12.65 8.18 -4.15
CA MET A 32 -12.66 7.83 -2.71
C MET A 32 -11.83 6.58 -2.41
N GLY A 33 -11.16 6.00 -3.40
CA GLY A 33 -10.28 4.86 -3.18
C GLY A 33 -11.05 3.60 -2.79
N GLY A 34 -12.22 3.37 -3.38
CA GLY A 34 -12.86 2.05 -3.43
C GLY A 34 -12.03 1.11 -4.29
N GLY A 35 -10.78 0.89 -3.91
CA GLY A 35 -9.82 0.04 -4.58
C GLY A 35 -10.33 -1.38 -4.53
N LEU A 36 -10.70 -1.89 -5.70
CA LEU A 36 -10.46 -3.29 -5.99
C LEU A 36 -8.97 -3.52 -5.76
N VAL A 37 -8.62 -4.08 -4.60
CA VAL A 37 -7.40 -4.89 -4.44
C VAL A 37 -7.59 -6.14 -5.29
N ALA A 38 -7.55 -5.96 -6.60
CA ALA A 38 -7.41 -7.04 -7.57
C ALA A 38 -5.94 -7.03 -7.98
N SER A 39 -5.18 -7.96 -7.39
CA SER A 39 -3.86 -8.33 -7.83
C SER A 39 -3.92 -8.79 -9.29
N ALA A 40 -3.31 -8.05 -10.20
CA ALA A 40 -2.82 -8.57 -11.48
C ALA A 40 -1.74 -7.63 -12.06
N ASP A 41 -0.59 -8.23 -12.31
CA ASP A 41 0.68 -7.67 -12.74
C ASP A 41 0.69 -6.86 -14.08
N LEU A 42 1.27 -5.65 -14.00
CA LEU A 42 2.32 -5.04 -14.86
C LEU A 42 2.01 -4.51 -16.28
N PRO A 43 2.85 -3.61 -16.88
CA PRO A 43 3.82 -2.65 -16.31
C PRO A 43 3.73 -1.22 -16.94
N LEU A 44 4.53 -0.29 -16.39
CA LEU A 44 4.92 1.04 -16.91
C LEU A 44 3.96 2.23 -16.75
N ALA A 45 4.13 2.94 -15.62
CA ALA A 45 4.11 4.41 -15.52
C ALA A 45 4.80 4.75 -14.19
N ASP A 46 6.05 5.21 -14.18
CA ASP A 46 6.39 6.63 -14.37
C ASP A 46 5.28 7.59 -13.96
N SER A 47 5.25 7.96 -12.67
CA SER A 47 5.34 9.37 -12.28
C SER A 47 5.18 9.54 -10.78
N GLY A 48 6.12 10.30 -10.19
CA GLY A 48 5.72 11.26 -9.16
C GLY A 48 6.08 10.93 -7.72
N ALA A 49 7.08 10.10 -7.44
CA ALA A 49 7.80 10.26 -6.17
C ALA A 49 8.58 11.58 -6.27
N ALA A 50 7.98 12.65 -5.75
CA ALA A 50 8.62 13.93 -5.55
C ALA A 50 10.01 13.69 -4.94
N LEU A 51 11.02 14.17 -5.66
CA LEU A 51 12.42 14.16 -5.29
C LEU A 51 12.60 14.76 -3.89
N GLY A 52 12.81 13.89 -2.90
CA GLY A 52 13.34 14.25 -1.60
C GLY A 52 14.78 13.76 -1.46
N LYS A 53 15.67 14.17 -2.37
CA LYS A 53 17.12 14.09 -2.13
C LYS A 53 17.55 15.41 -1.50
N THR A 54 17.85 15.39 -0.21
CA THR A 54 19.19 15.70 0.33
C THR A 54 19.19 15.54 1.83
N GLN A 55 20.16 14.75 2.29
CA GLN A 55 20.64 14.71 3.65
C GLN A 55 21.51 15.96 3.87
N THR A 56 21.10 16.88 4.75
CA THR A 56 21.99 17.78 5.50
C THR A 56 21.33 18.17 6.82
N ASP A 57 22.15 18.18 7.85
CA ASP A 57 21.93 18.49 9.25
C ASP A 57 20.99 19.64 9.64
N SER A 58 20.47 19.47 10.87
CA SER A 58 20.07 20.49 11.86
C SER A 58 18.68 21.13 11.81
N ALA A 59 17.97 20.83 12.90
CA ALA A 59 17.06 21.68 13.67
C ALA A 59 15.61 21.92 13.21
N GLN A 60 14.75 21.84 14.22
CA GLN A 60 13.40 22.37 14.34
C GLN A 60 12.21 21.54 13.81
N GLN A 61 11.79 20.64 14.70
CA GLN A 61 10.41 20.30 15.07
C GLN A 61 9.29 21.06 14.31
N ALA A 62 8.53 20.29 13.53
CA ALA A 62 7.11 20.55 13.29
C ALA A 62 6.34 19.28 13.66
N SER A 63 5.72 19.31 14.84
CA SER A 63 4.87 18.25 15.37
C SER A 63 3.51 18.28 14.68
N GLY A 64 3.36 17.58 13.56
CA GLY A 64 2.05 17.05 13.15
C GLY A 64 1.71 15.82 14.00
N PRO A 65 0.43 15.42 14.15
CA PRO A 65 0.09 14.15 14.77
C PRO A 65 0.84 13.05 14.03
N ALA A 66 1.83 12.45 14.72
CA ALA A 66 2.64 11.40 14.15
C ALA A 66 1.71 10.23 13.84
N VAL A 67 1.38 10.05 12.57
CA VAL A 67 0.81 8.78 12.09
C VAL A 67 1.72 7.70 12.64
N PRO A 68 1.22 6.76 13.47
CA PRO A 68 2.03 5.69 13.99
C PRO A 68 2.74 5.06 12.81
N ARG A 69 4.08 5.10 12.82
CA ARG A 69 4.88 4.52 11.74
C ARG A 69 4.79 3.01 11.91
N ASP A 70 3.72 2.43 11.40
CA ASP A 70 3.51 0.99 11.36
C ASP A 70 4.76 0.36 10.77
N SER A 71 5.43 -0.42 11.60
CA SER A 71 6.76 -0.93 11.30
C SER A 71 6.62 -2.31 10.68
N VAL A 72 6.83 -2.38 9.37
CA VAL A 72 6.83 -3.63 8.62
C VAL A 72 8.15 -4.35 8.86
N VAL A 73 8.02 -5.60 9.31
CA VAL A 73 9.14 -6.51 9.58
C VAL A 73 8.89 -7.76 8.78
N ILE A 74 9.86 -8.17 7.96
CA ILE A 74 9.76 -9.34 7.11
C ILE A 74 10.63 -10.45 7.69
N TYR A 75 10.07 -11.65 7.87
CA TYR A 75 10.83 -12.83 8.29
C TYR A 75 11.10 -13.76 7.11
N HIS A 76 12.38 -13.99 6.81
CA HIS A 76 12.80 -14.88 5.72
C HIS A 76 14.14 -15.56 6.05
N LYS A 77 14.23 -16.88 5.81
CA LYS A 77 15.45 -17.69 6.05
C LYS A 77 16.11 -17.45 7.43
N ASP A 78 15.29 -17.44 8.49
CA ASP A 78 15.73 -17.22 9.88
C ASP A 78 16.37 -15.85 10.16
N GLN A 79 16.12 -14.86 9.31
CA GLN A 79 16.54 -13.47 9.49
C GLN A 79 15.34 -12.53 9.41
N PHE A 80 15.46 -11.39 10.11
CA PHE A 80 14.47 -10.32 10.09
C PHE A 80 14.97 -9.18 9.20
N TYR A 81 14.04 -8.59 8.46
CA TYR A 81 14.31 -7.47 7.58
C TYR A 81 13.32 -6.34 7.82
N ASP A 82 13.76 -5.11 7.56
CA ASP A 82 12.86 -3.97 7.48
C ASP A 82 12.16 -3.89 6.11
N GLY A 83 11.23 -2.95 5.95
CA GLY A 83 10.59 -2.66 4.66
C GLY A 83 11.56 -2.22 3.54
N GLY A 84 12.83 -1.94 3.85
CA GLY A 84 13.89 -1.68 2.87
C GLY A 84 14.67 -2.93 2.47
N LEU A 85 14.30 -4.11 2.96
CA LEU A 85 15.04 -5.37 2.86
C LEU A 85 16.43 -5.30 3.49
N LYS A 86 16.61 -4.44 4.49
CA LYS A 86 17.85 -4.38 5.28
C LYS A 86 17.72 -5.31 6.48
N PRO A 87 18.80 -6.01 6.86
CA PRO A 87 18.81 -6.80 8.09
C PRO A 87 18.39 -5.92 9.27
N LEU A 88 17.44 -6.41 10.05
CA LEU A 88 16.87 -5.73 11.20
C LEU A 88 17.04 -6.63 12.42
N ASP A 89 17.48 -6.04 13.53
CA ASP A 89 17.50 -6.73 14.81
C ASP A 89 16.10 -6.66 15.44
N PRO A 90 15.45 -7.79 15.76
CA PRO A 90 14.14 -7.79 16.42
C PRO A 90 14.14 -7.08 17.79
N ALA A 91 15.28 -7.02 18.49
CA ALA A 91 15.38 -6.28 19.76
C ALA A 91 15.23 -4.76 19.57
N SER A 92 15.59 -4.23 18.40
CA SER A 92 15.43 -2.80 18.06
C SER A 92 13.97 -2.36 17.90
N LEU A 93 13.04 -3.31 17.88
CA LEU A 93 11.60 -3.08 17.80
C LEU A 93 10.94 -2.91 19.17
N ALA A 94 11.68 -3.14 20.26
CA ALA A 94 11.20 -2.96 21.61
C ALA A 94 10.69 -1.51 21.81
N GLY A 95 9.43 -1.36 22.21
CA GLY A 95 8.78 -0.06 22.42
C GLY A 95 8.04 0.51 21.21
N ARG A 96 7.97 -0.20 20.07
CA ARG A 96 7.07 0.19 18.97
C ARG A 96 5.62 -0.18 19.29
N GLU A 97 4.70 0.74 19.05
CA GLU A 97 3.27 0.57 19.34
C GLU A 97 2.56 -0.42 18.41
N ARG A 98 3.02 -0.53 17.15
CA ARG A 98 2.46 -1.46 16.17
C ARG A 98 3.55 -1.99 15.24
N VAL A 99 3.68 -3.31 15.20
CA VAL A 99 4.60 -4.02 14.31
C VAL A 99 3.79 -5.00 13.47
N VAL A 100 4.00 -4.97 12.17
CA VAL A 100 3.44 -5.95 11.25
C VAL A 100 4.54 -6.94 10.88
N LEU A 101 4.39 -8.18 11.31
CA LEU A 101 5.28 -9.29 10.95
C LEU A 101 4.76 -9.96 9.68
N ALA A 102 5.43 -9.69 8.57
CA ALA A 102 5.18 -10.37 7.30
C ALA A 102 5.93 -11.70 7.27
N VAL A 103 5.18 -12.81 7.15
CA VAL A 103 5.72 -14.18 7.07
C VAL A 103 5.39 -14.81 5.73
N ASP A 104 6.28 -15.66 5.23
CA ASP A 104 6.02 -16.43 4.01
C ASP A 104 4.77 -17.32 4.20
N PRO A 105 3.79 -17.30 3.28
CA PRO A 105 2.60 -18.14 3.37
C PRO A 105 2.90 -19.64 3.36
N ASP A 106 4.03 -20.06 2.77
CA ASP A 106 4.46 -21.47 2.73
C ASP A 106 5.24 -21.87 4.00
N LEU A 107 5.49 -20.93 4.92
CA LEU A 107 6.22 -21.19 6.17
C LEU A 107 5.35 -22.03 7.12
N PRO A 108 5.90 -23.11 7.72
CA PRO A 108 5.19 -23.84 8.77
C PRO A 108 4.80 -22.92 9.93
N MET A 109 3.54 -22.98 10.36
CA MET A 109 3.00 -22.13 11.43
C MET A 109 3.85 -22.15 12.73
N ALA A 110 4.41 -23.31 13.09
CA ALA A 110 5.31 -23.44 14.23
C ALA A 110 6.56 -22.54 14.14
N ARG A 111 7.09 -22.33 12.92
CA ARG A 111 8.21 -21.41 12.69
C ARG A 111 7.76 -19.95 12.71
N ALA A 112 6.57 -19.65 12.18
CA ALA A 112 5.99 -18.31 12.25
C ALA A 112 5.79 -17.85 13.71
N LEU A 113 5.27 -18.73 14.57
CA LEU A 113 5.10 -18.44 16.00
C LEU A 113 6.45 -18.25 16.70
N LYS A 114 7.45 -19.09 16.39
CA LYS A 114 8.81 -18.92 16.92
C LYS A 114 9.47 -17.61 16.47
N ALA A 115 9.17 -17.13 15.27
CA ALA A 115 9.64 -15.83 14.77
C ALA A 115 8.94 -14.67 15.50
N ARG A 116 7.63 -14.77 15.72
CA ARG A 116 6.86 -13.80 16.52
C ARG A 116 7.41 -13.66 17.93
N ASP A 117 7.71 -14.78 18.60
CA ASP A 117 8.17 -14.76 20.00
C ASP A 117 9.55 -14.08 20.18
N GLN A 118 10.33 -13.95 19.10
CA GLN A 118 11.60 -13.22 19.13
C GLN A 118 11.41 -11.69 19.08
N ILE A 119 10.20 -11.19 18.79
CA ILE A 119 9.91 -9.76 18.69
C ILE A 119 9.22 -9.29 19.97
N PRO A 120 9.88 -8.50 20.83
CA PRO A 120 9.35 -8.10 22.14
C PRO A 120 8.41 -6.89 22.02
N VAL A 121 7.26 -7.06 21.37
CA VAL A 121 6.23 -6.00 21.23
C VAL A 121 4.85 -6.49 21.65
N ALA A 122 4.07 -5.62 22.28
CA ALA A 122 2.75 -5.94 22.81
C ALA A 122 1.71 -6.16 21.69
N SER A 123 1.83 -5.41 20.59
CA SER A 123 0.88 -5.40 19.48
C SER A 123 1.59 -5.80 18.18
N LEU A 124 1.68 -7.11 17.96
CA LEU A 124 2.23 -7.70 16.74
C LEU A 124 1.10 -8.30 15.90
N THR A 125 0.93 -7.78 14.69
CA THR A 125 0.00 -8.34 13.70
C THR A 125 0.80 -9.17 12.70
N MET A 126 0.42 -10.44 12.51
CA MET A 126 1.01 -11.26 11.45
C MET A 126 0.24 -11.06 10.14
N ALA A 127 0.96 -10.85 9.05
CA ALA A 127 0.41 -10.76 7.70
C ALA A 127 1.15 -11.74 6.77
N PRO A 128 0.47 -12.34 5.78
CA PRO A 128 1.14 -13.11 4.75
C PRO A 128 2.00 -12.19 3.87
N LEU A 129 3.14 -12.72 3.41
CA LEU A 129 4.04 -12.00 2.50
C LEU A 129 3.51 -12.05 1.07
N ASP A 130 3.15 -10.89 0.52
CA ASP A 130 2.65 -10.78 -0.85
C ASP A 130 3.71 -11.14 -1.91
N ASP A 131 3.24 -11.52 -3.11
CA ASP A 131 4.05 -11.98 -4.24
C ASP A 131 5.15 -10.97 -4.62
N ARG A 132 4.82 -9.68 -4.59
CA ARG A 132 5.75 -8.57 -4.87
C ARG A 132 6.94 -8.55 -3.90
N TRP A 133 6.69 -8.77 -2.61
CA TRP A 133 7.77 -8.81 -1.62
C TRP A 133 8.62 -10.06 -1.75
N ARG A 134 8.00 -11.21 -2.08
CA ARG A 134 8.75 -12.44 -2.36
C ARG A 134 9.67 -12.30 -3.57
N GLN A 135 9.22 -11.62 -4.62
CA GLN A 135 10.07 -11.30 -5.78
C GLN A 135 11.22 -10.37 -5.40
N ALA A 136 10.95 -9.27 -4.69
CA ALA A 136 11.98 -8.32 -4.26
C ALA A 136 13.05 -8.97 -3.35
N LEU A 137 12.64 -9.91 -2.48
CA LEU A 137 13.56 -10.72 -1.67
C LEU A 137 14.42 -11.65 -2.50
N LYS A 138 13.86 -12.32 -3.53
CA LYS A 138 14.61 -13.18 -4.44
C LYS A 138 15.63 -12.40 -5.28
N GLU A 139 15.28 -11.21 -5.74
CA GLU A 139 16.20 -10.36 -6.52
C GLU A 139 17.38 -9.85 -5.69
N LYS A 140 17.16 -9.54 -4.41
CA LYS A 140 18.23 -9.09 -3.50
C LYS A 140 19.01 -10.23 -2.85
N GLN A 141 18.48 -11.45 -2.86
CA GLN A 141 19.11 -12.64 -2.26
C GLN A 141 19.12 -13.79 -3.28
N PRO A 142 20.12 -13.84 -4.19
CA PRO A 142 20.29 -14.97 -5.10
C PRO A 142 20.55 -16.29 -4.38
#